data_AF-A0A508TB71-F1
#
_entry.id   AF-A0A508TB71-F1
#
_cell.length_a   1.000
_cell.length_b   1.000
_cell.length_c   1.000
_cell.angle_alpha   90.00
_cell.angle_beta   90.00
_cell.angle_gamma   90.00
#
_symmetry.space_group_name_H-M   'P 1'
#
loop_
_entity.id
_entity.type
_entity.pdbx_description
1 polymer ?
#
loop_
_entity_poly.entity_id
_entity_poly.type
_entity_poly.pdbx_seq_one_letter_code
_entity_poly.pdbx_strand_id
1 'polypeptide(L)' 'MTSFAFIFGVLPLVVSTGSGSEMRQAVGVAVFFGMLGVTLFGLIFTPIFYMVVRNLAEGRNEGRPTRTIAAAAE' A
#
# COMPACT_ATOMS: atom_id res chain seq x y z
N MET A 1 9.23 -3.48 11.07
CA MET A 1 10.61 -3.99 11.04
C MET A 1 11.30 -3.69 9.71
N THR A 2 10.67 -4.07 8.58
CA THR A 2 11.17 -3.83 7.21
C THR A 2 11.41 -2.37 6.87
N SER A 3 10.46 -1.47 7.16
CA SER A 3 10.59 -0.06 6.78
C SER A 3 11.77 0.65 7.47
N PHE A 4 11.97 0.41 8.77
CA PHE A 4 13.08 1.03 9.51
C PHE A 4 14.44 0.51 9.04
N ALA A 5 14.59 -0.80 8.86
CA ALA A 5 15.84 -1.38 8.35
C ALA A 5 16.18 -0.83 6.96
N PHE A 6 15.18 -0.66 6.10
CA PHE A 6 15.37 -0.09 4.77
C PHE A 6 15.73 1.40 4.83
N ILE A 7 15.05 2.20 5.66
CA ILE A 7 15.37 3.63 5.87
C ILE A 7 16.82 3.82 6.32
N PHE A 8 17.31 3.00 7.26
CA PHE A 8 18.71 3.03 7.68
C PHE A 8 19.69 2.62 6.56
N GLY A 9 19.28 1.73 5.66
CA GLY A 9 20.08 1.33 4.49
C GLY A 9 20.17 2.42 3.41
N VAL A 10 19.15 3.27 3.25
CA VAL A 10 19.15 4.35 2.24
C VAL A 10 19.75 5.66 2.79
N LEU A 11 19.81 5.83 4.10
CA LEU A 11 20.45 6.97 4.78
C LEU A 11 21.82 7.38 4.23
N PRO A 12 22.79 6.46 3.99
CA PRO A 12 24.08 6.84 3.41
C PRO A 12 24.00 7.34 1.97
N LEU A 13 22.99 6.95 1.18
CA LEU A 13 22.77 7.50 -0.17
C LEU A 13 22.35 8.97 -0.11
N VAL A 14 21.54 9.34 0.87
CA VAL A 14 21.07 10.72 1.11
C VAL A 14 22.22 11.65 1.53
N VAL A 15 23.16 11.13 2.33
CA VAL A 15 24.29 11.92 2.88
C VAL A 15 25.57 11.76 2.02
N SER A 16 25.52 11.00 0.93
CA SER A 16 26.69 10.77 0.08
C SER A 16 27.18 12.04 -0.61
N THR A 17 28.49 12.27 -0.59
CA THR A 17 29.16 13.38 -1.27
C THR A 17 30.30 12.84 -2.16
N GLY A 18 30.48 13.40 -3.35
CA GLY A 18 31.46 12.92 -4.35
C GLY A 18 30.90 12.91 -5.78
N SER A 19 31.64 12.33 -6.74
CA SER A 19 31.16 12.28 -8.13
C SER A 19 29.89 11.42 -8.23
N GLY A 20 28.87 11.95 -8.92
CA GLY A 20 27.56 11.30 -8.99
C GLY A 20 26.78 11.27 -7.66
N SER A 21 27.10 12.15 -6.69
CA SER A 21 26.29 12.33 -5.48
C SER A 21 24.89 12.82 -5.80
N GLU A 22 24.74 13.73 -6.76
CA GLU A 22 23.46 14.24 -7.26
C GLU A 22 22.46 13.09 -7.55
N MET A 23 22.90 12.07 -8.29
CA MET A 23 22.05 10.93 -8.66
C MET A 23 21.71 10.04 -7.45
N ARG A 24 22.68 9.84 -6.54
CA ARG A 24 22.48 9.03 -5.32
C ARG A 24 21.56 9.72 -4.32
N GLN A 25 21.72 11.03 -4.15
CA GLN A 25 20.88 11.85 -3.28
C GLN A 25 19.46 11.96 -3.84
N ALA A 26 19.29 12.17 -5.15
CA ALA A 26 17.96 12.21 -5.77
C ALA A 26 17.17 10.91 -5.52
N VAL A 27 17.79 9.75 -5.76
CA VAL A 27 17.17 8.45 -5.49
C VAL A 27 16.98 8.24 -3.99
N GLY A 28 17.99 8.56 -3.17
CA GLY A 28 17.94 8.38 -1.72
C GLY A 28 16.82 9.18 -1.06
N VAL A 29 16.67 10.45 -1.44
CA VAL A 29 15.62 11.35 -0.93
C VAL A 29 14.23 10.85 -1.35
N ALA A 30 14.05 10.50 -2.63
CA ALA A 30 12.76 10.00 -3.13
C ALA A 30 12.31 8.74 -2.35
N VAL A 31 13.24 7.80 -2.14
CA VAL A 31 12.97 6.55 -1.46
C VAL A 31 12.78 6.74 0.05
N PHE A 32 13.57 7.60 0.69
CA PHE A 32 13.47 7.90 2.12
C PHE A 32 12.10 8.50 2.47
N PHE A 33 11.70 9.55 1.77
CA PHE A 33 10.37 10.15 1.97
C PHE A 33 9.24 9.21 1.53
N GLY A 34 9.44 8.42 0.47
CA GLY A 34 8.49 7.40 0.05
C GLY A 34 8.19 6.36 1.14
N MET A 35 9.23 5.88 1.82
CA MET A 35 9.08 4.89 2.89
C MET A 35 8.49 5.51 4.17
N LEU A 36 8.82 6.75 4.50
CA LEU A 36 8.13 7.46 5.58
C LEU A 36 6.65 7.66 5.26
N GLY A 37 6.33 8.08 4.03
CA GLY A 37 4.97 8.25 3.55
C GLY A 37 4.18 6.95 3.56
N VAL A 38 4.73 5.85 3.04
CA VAL A 38 4.04 4.55 3.02
C VAL A 38 3.83 4.00 4.43
N THR A 39 4.73 4.29 5.37
CA THR A 39 4.59 3.80 6.75
C THR A 39 3.53 4.61 7.51
N LEU A 40 3.47 5.92 7.32
CA LEU A 40 2.47 6.78 7.97
C LEU A 40 1.09 6.64 7.34
N PHE A 41 1.01 6.78 6.02
CA PHE A 41 -0.25 6.77 5.29
C PHE A 41 -0.66 5.35 4.91
N GLY A 42 0.26 4.51 4.42
CA GLY A 42 -0.10 3.17 3.94
C GLY A 42 -0.74 2.29 5.01
N LEU A 43 -0.35 2.40 6.29
CA LEU A 43 -1.00 1.65 7.37
C LEU A 43 -2.46 2.03 7.58
N ILE A 44 -2.83 3.29 7.36
CA ILE A 44 -4.20 3.78 7.51
C ILE A 44 -5.00 3.62 6.21
N PHE A 45 -4.40 3.95 5.08
CA PHE A 45 -5.06 3.92 3.79
C PHE A 45 -5.29 2.50 3.27
N THR A 46 -4.39 1.54 3.52
CA THR A 46 -4.56 0.15 3.07
C THR A 46 -5.86 -0.49 3.56
N PRO A 47 -6.21 -0.47 4.88
CA PRO A 47 -7.47 -1.04 5.34
C PRO A 47 -8.70 -0.26 4.86
N ILE A 48 -8.59 1.07 4.72
CA ILE A 48 -9.68 1.90 4.18
C ILE A 48 -9.95 1.55 2.72
N PHE A 49 -8.92 1.50 1.88
CA PHE A 49 -9.05 1.11 0.49
C PHE A 49 -9.56 -0.32 0.36
N TYR A 50 -9.10 -1.25 1.21
CA TYR A 50 -9.63 -2.60 1.25
C TYR A 50 -11.15 -2.61 1.51
N MET A 51 -11.62 -1.87 2.51
CA MET A 51 -13.05 -1.78 2.81
C MET A 51 -13.86 -1.12 1.68
N VAL A 52 -13.35 -0.04 1.07
CA VAL A 52 -14.03 0.62 -0.05
C VAL A 52 -14.18 -0.32 -1.24
N VAL A 53 -13.09 -1.00 -1.62
CA VAL A 53 -13.11 -1.95 -2.74
C VAL A 53 -13.99 -3.16 -2.42
N ARG A 54 -13.93 -3.67 -1.18
CA ARG A 54 -14.77 -4.77 -0.71
C ARG A 54 -16.26 -4.40 -0.80
N ASN A 55 -16.66 -3.25 -0.27
CA ASN A 55 -18.05 -2.80 -0.30
C ASN A 55 -18.55 -2.59 -1.75
N LEU A 56 -17.69 -2.06 -2.63
CA LEU A 56 -18.01 -1.90 -4.05
C LEU A 56 -18.14 -3.26 -4.77
N ALA A 57 -17.35 -4.26 -4.36
CA ALA A 57 -17.41 -5.61 -4.90
C ALA A 57 -18.63 -6.41 -4.37
N GLU A 58 -18.97 -6.27 -3.08
CA GLU A 58 -20.13 -6.93 -2.45
C GLU A 58 -21.46 -6.41 -3.04
N GLY A 59 -21.60 -5.09 -3.19
CA GLY A 59 -22.78 -4.49 -3.84
C GLY A 59 -22.99 -4.90 -5.31
N ARG A 60 -21.99 -5.53 -5.92
CA ARG A 60 -22.06 -6.09 -7.29
C ARG A 60 -22.47 -7.57 -7.31
N ASN A 61 -22.45 -8.26 -6.16
CA ASN A 61 -22.76 -9.69 -6.01
C ASN A 61 -24.17 -9.97 -5.45
N GLU A 62 -24.91 -8.98 -4.94
CA GLU A 62 -26.33 -9.12 -4.56
C GLU A 62 -27.29 -9.41 -5.74
N GLY A 63 -26.80 -9.43 -6.97
CA GLY A 63 -27.58 -9.81 -8.15
C GLY A 63 -27.88 -11.31 -8.29
N ARG A 64 -27.40 -12.17 -7.39
CA ARG A 64 -27.80 -13.59 -7.35
C ARG A 64 -28.75 -13.84 -6.18
N PRO A 65 -30.07 -13.69 -6.39
CA PRO A 65 -31.02 -14.14 -5.41
C PRO A 65 -30.77 -15.63 -5.18
N THR A 66 -30.54 -15.98 -3.92
CA THR A 66 -30.61 -17.32 -3.35
C THR A 66 -31.99 -17.92 -3.63
N ARG A 67 -32.25 -18.25 -4.88
CA ARG A 67 -33.49 -18.84 -5.40
C ARG A 67 -33.47 -20.36 -5.27
N THR A 68 -32.54 -20.92 -4.52
CA THR A 68 -32.36 -22.36 -4.35
C THR A 68 -33.08 -22.90 -3.12
N ILE A 69 -33.41 -22.07 -2.12
CA ILE A 69 -34.23 -22.52 -0.97
C ILE A 69 -35.73 -22.57 -1.28
N ALA A 70 -36.18 -21.99 -2.40
CA ALA A 70 -37.56 -22.11 -2.88
C ALA A 70 -37.79 -23.36 -3.76
N ALA A 71 -36.73 -23.95 -4.32
CA ALA A 71 -36.81 -25.15 -5.16
C ALA A 71 -36.78 -26.46 -4.35
N ALA A 72 -36.62 -26.39 -3.02
CA ALA A 72 -36.64 -27.54 -2.11
C ALA A 72 -38.01 -27.77 -1.45
N ALA A 73 -39.04 -27.01 -1.86
CA ALA A 73 -40.40 -27.07 -1.32
C ALA A 73 -41.44 -27.62 -2.31
N GLU A 74 -41.01 -28.15 -3.46
CA GLU A 74 -41.85 -28.93 -4.40
C GLU A 74 -41.42 -30.40 -4.45
#